data_AF-A0A6P1GPR5-F1
#
_entry.id   AF-A0A6P1GPR5-F1
#
_cell.length_a   1.000
_cell.length_b   1.000
_cell.length_c   1.000
_cell.angle_alpha   90.00
_cell.angle_beta   90.00
_cell.angle_gamma   90.00
#
_symmetry.space_group_name_H-M   'P 1'
#
loop_
_entity.id
_entity.type
_entity.pdbx_description
1 polymer ?
#
loop_
_entity_poly.entity_id
_entity_poly.type
_entity_poly.pdbx_seq_one_letter_code
_entity_poly.pdbx_strand_id
1 'polypeptide(L)'
;MSITFRIEDSNEPDNLRPVMIDALQMGALRETLAEYGERYGLELIIHDYGSLDEHVFAWKARTAMMPIAMIARHFTFDVDAIALIETAQFLGRRIRIARRDDEPDIMVTLSTNPDAAPEMNVSNSNAYAILAMLDLDLDSCGTISIEQLRGSLADPVMASRLDAEPGLARYLPALNQMAAITSPSCALRMVWS
;
A
#
# COMPACT_ATOMS: atom_id res chain seq x y z
N MET A 1 -18.90 8.93 1.79
CA MET A 1 -18.26 7.73 2.37
C MET A 1 -17.70 6.89 1.23
N SER A 2 -16.52 6.33 1.42
CA SER A 2 -15.77 5.55 0.42
C SER A 2 -15.20 4.30 1.05
N ILE A 3 -14.96 3.26 0.25
CA ILE A 3 -14.24 2.04 0.63
C ILE A 3 -12.97 1.97 -0.20
N THR A 4 -11.86 1.59 0.44
CA THR A 4 -10.57 1.41 -0.23
C THR A 4 -10.24 -0.07 -0.36
N PHE A 5 -10.08 -0.54 -1.59
CA PHE A 5 -9.53 -1.86 -1.90
C PHE A 5 -8.00 -1.77 -1.96
N ARG A 6 -7.31 -2.67 -1.27
CA ARG A 6 -5.84 -2.72 -1.22
C ARG A 6 -5.33 -4.14 -1.11
N ILE A 7 -4.08 -4.37 -1.52
CA ILE A 7 -3.40 -5.65 -1.28
C ILE A 7 -2.58 -5.56 -0.01
N GLU A 8 -2.73 -6.57 0.82
CA GLU A 8 -1.95 -6.76 2.04
C GLU A 8 -1.26 -8.11 2.00
N ASP A 9 -0.12 -8.16 2.66
CA ASP A 9 0.50 -9.39 3.08
C ASP A 9 -0.35 -10.06 4.16
N SER A 10 -0.55 -11.37 4.04
CA SER A 10 -1.31 -12.17 5.01
C SER A 10 -0.53 -12.44 6.29
N ASN A 11 0.80 -12.36 6.23
CA ASN A 11 1.64 -12.45 7.40
C ASN A 11 1.67 -11.09 8.08
N GLU A 12 1.41 -11.08 9.39
CA GLU A 12 1.70 -9.92 10.22
C GLU A 12 3.14 -9.46 9.94
N PRO A 13 3.40 -8.14 9.92
CA PRO A 13 4.77 -7.67 9.77
C PRO A 13 5.60 -8.39 10.82
N ASP A 14 6.67 -9.07 10.38
CA ASP A 14 7.68 -9.61 11.29
C ASP A 14 7.93 -8.54 12.36
N ASN A 15 8.05 -8.98 13.61
CA ASN A 15 8.04 -8.21 14.87
C ASN A 15 9.18 -7.15 15.01
N LEU A 16 9.52 -6.50 13.91
CA LEU A 16 10.41 -5.36 13.78
C LEU A 16 9.80 -4.22 14.55
N ARG A 17 10.57 -3.76 15.54
CA ARG A 17 10.19 -2.62 16.33
C ARG A 17 10.13 -1.39 15.42
N PRO A 18 9.13 -0.50 15.63
CA PRO A 18 9.17 0.82 15.05
C PRO A 18 10.52 1.49 15.31
N VAL A 19 11.02 2.22 14.32
CA VAL A 19 12.23 3.02 14.45
C VAL A 19 11.86 4.49 14.48
N MET A 20 12.50 5.25 15.36
CA MET A 20 12.23 6.67 15.52
C MET A 20 13.21 7.46 14.66
N ILE A 21 12.69 8.39 13.86
CA ILE A 21 13.49 9.28 13.04
C ILE A 21 13.15 10.73 13.39
N ASP A 22 14.10 11.63 13.15
CA ASP A 22 13.85 13.05 13.32
C ASP A 22 13.23 13.70 12.05
N ALA A 23 12.81 14.96 12.19
CA ALA A 23 12.18 15.70 11.10
C ALA A 23 13.14 15.99 9.93
N LEU A 24 14.44 16.07 10.19
CA LEU A 24 15.46 16.31 9.16
C LEU A 24 15.66 15.04 8.32
N GLN A 25 15.77 13.88 8.95
CA GLN A 25 15.83 12.57 8.31
C GLN A 25 14.58 12.32 7.45
N MET A 26 13.39 12.58 8.01
CA MET A 26 12.12 12.47 7.28
C MET A 26 12.09 13.41 6.07
N GLY A 27 12.46 14.69 6.27
CA GLY A 27 12.47 15.70 5.21
C GLY A 27 13.39 15.32 4.05
N ALA A 28 14.61 14.88 4.37
CA ALA A 28 15.61 14.50 3.36
C ALA A 28 15.23 13.21 2.60
N LEU A 29 14.63 12.21 3.29
CA LEU A 29 14.07 11.03 2.65
C LEU A 29 12.96 11.42 1.67
N ARG A 30 12.03 12.27 2.10
CA ARG A 30 10.90 12.73 1.27
C ARG A 30 11.37 13.46 0.02
N GLU A 31 12.32 14.38 0.15
CA GLU A 31 12.89 15.09 -1.00
C GLU A 31 13.53 14.12 -1.99
N THR A 32 14.31 13.16 -1.49
CA THR A 32 14.96 12.14 -2.33
C THR A 32 13.94 11.24 -3.03
N LEU A 33 12.84 10.87 -2.35
CA LEU A 33 11.72 10.13 -2.95
C LEU A 33 11.00 10.95 -4.03
N ALA A 34 10.75 12.24 -3.77
CA ALA A 34 10.08 13.11 -4.71
C ALA A 34 10.91 13.33 -5.98
N GLU A 35 12.21 13.66 -5.82
CA GLU A 35 13.14 13.84 -6.95
C GLU A 35 13.29 12.56 -7.79
N TYR A 36 13.43 11.40 -7.12
CA TYR A 36 13.52 10.12 -7.82
C TYR A 36 12.19 9.79 -8.52
N GLY A 37 11.06 9.99 -7.85
CA GLY A 37 9.72 9.78 -8.40
C GLY A 37 9.47 10.60 -9.65
N GLU A 38 9.78 11.90 -9.62
CA GLU A 38 9.67 12.80 -10.76
C GLU A 38 10.55 12.35 -11.92
N ARG A 39 11.81 12.00 -11.64
CA ARG A 39 12.77 11.58 -12.66
C ARG A 39 12.35 10.32 -13.42
N TYR A 40 11.68 9.39 -12.75
CA TYR A 40 11.34 8.08 -13.31
C TYR A 40 9.84 7.88 -13.54
N GLY A 41 9.00 8.88 -13.28
CA GLY A 41 7.55 8.79 -13.42
C GLY A 41 6.92 7.80 -12.43
N LEU A 42 7.44 7.75 -11.20
CA LEU A 42 7.00 6.82 -10.16
C LEU A 42 6.30 7.57 -9.02
N GLU A 43 5.16 7.03 -8.57
CA GLU A 43 4.49 7.48 -7.36
C GLU A 43 5.11 6.78 -6.14
N LEU A 44 6.11 7.42 -5.53
CA LEU A 44 6.86 6.87 -4.40
C LEU A 44 6.33 7.28 -3.02
N ILE A 45 5.48 8.30 -2.96
CA ILE A 45 4.89 8.81 -1.73
C ILE A 45 3.38 8.64 -1.82
N ILE A 46 2.79 7.90 -0.88
CA ILE A 46 1.35 7.67 -0.79
C ILE A 46 0.87 8.26 0.52
N HIS A 47 0.01 9.28 0.44
CA HIS A 47 -0.53 9.93 1.62
C HIS A 47 -1.67 9.10 2.22
N ASP A 48 -1.67 8.90 3.55
CA ASP A 48 -2.81 8.32 4.25
C ASP A 48 -3.68 9.42 4.86
N TYR A 49 -3.11 10.26 5.73
CA TYR A 49 -3.81 11.39 6.35
C TYR A 49 -2.83 12.44 6.86
N GLY A 50 -3.37 13.64 7.06
CA GLY A 50 -2.61 14.80 7.53
C GLY A 50 -1.62 15.32 6.49
N SER A 51 -1.27 16.59 6.62
CA SER A 51 -0.11 17.17 5.94
C SER A 51 1.14 17.05 6.80
N LEU A 52 2.32 17.15 6.18
CA LEU A 52 3.60 17.01 6.88
C LEU A 52 3.87 18.14 7.89
N ASP A 53 3.19 19.27 7.72
CA ASP A 53 3.25 20.42 8.61
C ASP A 53 2.31 20.28 9.82
N GLU A 54 1.43 19.26 9.80
CA GLU A 54 0.53 18.96 10.91
C GLU A 54 1.24 18.15 12.00
N HIS A 55 0.70 18.24 13.21
CA HIS A 55 1.20 17.48 14.34
C HIS A 55 0.94 15.98 14.20
N VAL A 56 -0.14 15.59 13.52
CA VAL A 56 -0.56 14.20 13.34
C VAL A 56 -0.64 13.92 11.85
N PHE A 57 0.17 12.98 11.37
CA PHE A 57 0.22 12.64 9.95
C PHE A 57 0.62 11.17 9.75
N ALA A 58 0.29 10.65 8.58
CA ALA A 58 0.86 9.39 8.11
C ALA A 58 0.92 9.31 6.58
N TRP A 59 1.98 8.68 6.10
CA TRP A 59 2.18 8.37 4.69
C TRP A 59 3.00 7.10 4.54
N LYS A 60 3.00 6.53 3.35
CA LYS A 60 3.79 5.34 2.99
C LYS A 60 4.80 5.71 1.91
N ALA A 61 5.99 5.16 2.01
CA ALA A 61 7.01 5.28 0.99
C ALA A 61 7.21 3.96 0.25
N ARG A 62 7.28 4.03 -1.08
CA ARG A 62 7.78 2.95 -1.92
C ARG A 62 9.29 3.07 -2.02
N THR A 63 10.01 2.14 -1.42
CA THR A 63 11.47 2.18 -1.36
C THR A 63 12.09 1.05 -2.17
N ALA A 64 11.35 -0.01 -2.52
CA ALA A 64 11.93 -1.22 -3.14
C ALA A 64 12.62 -0.96 -4.49
N MET A 65 12.17 0.05 -5.23
CA MET A 65 12.74 0.40 -6.55
C MET A 65 13.95 1.33 -6.47
N MET A 66 14.34 1.79 -5.28
CA MET A 66 15.43 2.75 -5.11
C MET A 66 16.72 2.07 -4.63
N PRO A 67 17.90 2.51 -5.09
CA PRO A 67 19.16 2.05 -4.52
C PRO A 67 19.23 2.38 -3.03
N ILE A 68 19.48 1.38 -2.17
CA ILE A 68 19.52 1.56 -0.71
C ILE A 68 20.50 2.66 -0.29
N ALA A 69 21.63 2.82 -0.99
CA ALA A 69 22.61 3.86 -0.69
C ALA A 69 22.04 5.30 -0.81
N MET A 70 21.08 5.53 -1.71
CA MET A 70 20.41 6.83 -1.82
C MET A 70 19.53 7.14 -0.62
N ILE A 71 18.99 6.11 0.03
CA ILE A 71 18.15 6.24 1.21
C ILE A 71 19.00 6.28 2.48
N ALA A 72 19.90 5.30 2.64
CA ALA A 72 20.71 5.10 3.84
C ALA A 72 21.59 6.32 4.19
N ARG A 73 22.00 7.12 3.21
CA ARG A 73 22.78 8.36 3.45
C ARG A 73 22.06 9.34 4.38
N HIS A 74 20.73 9.32 4.43
CA HIS A 74 19.92 10.21 5.28
C HIS A 74 19.86 9.76 6.74
N PHE A 75 20.20 8.50 7.00
CA PHE A 75 20.10 7.86 8.31
C PHE A 75 21.49 7.62 8.90
N THR A 76 22.45 8.52 8.67
CA THR A 76 23.88 8.27 8.94
C THR A 76 24.10 7.72 10.37
N PHE A 77 24.56 6.47 10.47
CA PHE A 77 24.76 5.67 11.70
C PHE A 77 23.52 5.16 12.45
N ASP A 78 22.32 5.46 11.98
CA ASP A 78 21.09 4.85 12.47
C ASP A 78 20.91 3.47 11.81
N VAL A 79 21.57 2.48 12.41
CA VAL A 79 21.60 1.08 11.94
C VAL A 79 20.19 0.50 11.92
N ASP A 80 19.34 0.86 12.88
CA ASP A 80 17.99 0.32 13.00
C ASP A 80 17.09 0.84 11.87
N ALA A 81 17.17 2.13 11.54
CA ALA A 81 16.40 2.71 10.43
C ALA A 81 16.83 2.09 9.08
N ILE A 82 18.15 1.97 8.87
CA ILE A 82 18.69 1.36 7.65
C ILE A 82 18.26 -0.10 7.54
N ALA A 83 18.36 -0.88 8.62
CA ALA A 83 17.97 -2.28 8.64
C ALA A 83 16.47 -2.46 8.37
N LEU A 84 15.61 -1.61 8.93
CA LEU A 84 14.16 -1.64 8.68
C LEU A 84 13.86 -1.38 7.21
N ILE A 85 14.49 -0.36 6.61
CA ILE A 85 14.26 0.00 5.20
C ILE A 85 14.81 -1.08 4.27
N GLU A 86 16.02 -1.60 4.53
CA GLU A 86 16.59 -2.71 3.77
C GLU A 86 15.69 -3.95 3.84
N THR A 87 15.17 -4.27 5.03
CA THR A 87 14.20 -5.36 5.21
C THR A 87 12.92 -5.11 4.43
N ALA A 88 12.41 -3.88 4.42
CA ALA A 88 11.24 -3.52 3.60
C ALA A 88 11.51 -3.73 2.11
N GLN A 89 12.68 -3.31 1.61
CA GLN A 89 13.08 -3.52 0.22
C GLN A 89 13.20 -5.02 -0.11
N PHE A 90 13.85 -5.79 0.77
CA PHE A 90 14.03 -7.24 0.61
C PHE A 90 12.68 -7.98 0.55
N LEU A 91 11.74 -7.59 1.42
CA LEU A 91 10.39 -8.16 1.44
C LEU A 91 9.48 -7.59 0.35
N GLY A 92 9.93 -6.60 -0.43
CA GLY A 92 9.11 -5.92 -1.43
C GLY A 92 7.89 -5.24 -0.82
N ARG A 93 8.04 -4.63 0.36
CA ARG A 93 6.98 -3.94 1.11
C ARG A 93 7.28 -2.45 1.23
N ARG A 94 6.23 -1.67 1.46
CA ARG A 94 6.38 -0.24 1.78
C ARG A 94 6.88 -0.05 3.21
N ILE A 95 7.47 1.10 3.47
CA ILE A 95 7.56 1.63 4.83
C ILE A 95 6.41 2.59 5.07
N ARG A 96 5.92 2.66 6.31
CA ARG A 96 4.98 3.67 6.78
C ARG A 96 5.72 4.64 7.69
N ILE A 97 5.50 5.93 7.49
CA ILE A 97 6.07 7.01 8.27
C ILE A 97 4.90 7.78 8.89
N ALA A 98 4.86 7.89 10.21
CA ALA A 98 3.74 8.49 10.92
C ALA A 98 4.17 9.18 12.20
N ARG A 99 3.44 10.24 12.56
CA ARG A 99 3.44 10.83 13.89
C ARG A 99 2.02 10.78 14.44
N ARG A 100 1.87 10.25 15.65
CA ARG A 100 0.58 10.11 16.34
C ARG A 100 0.43 11.19 17.40
N ASP A 101 -0.79 11.43 17.85
CA ASP A 101 -1.12 12.50 18.80
C ASP A 101 -0.50 12.26 20.19
N ASP A 102 -0.24 11.00 20.54
CA ASP A 102 0.33 10.55 21.81
C ASP A 102 1.85 10.33 21.77
N GLU A 103 2.49 10.48 20.60
CA GLU A 103 3.91 10.22 20.38
C GLU A 103 4.57 11.39 19.64
N PRO A 104 5.48 12.15 20.28
CA PRO A 104 6.10 13.32 19.66
C PRO A 104 7.04 12.96 18.50
N ASP A 105 7.57 11.74 18.54
CA ASP A 105 8.59 11.26 17.62
C ASP A 105 7.96 10.69 16.33
N ILE A 106 8.70 10.78 15.22
CA ILE A 106 8.24 10.25 13.93
C ILE A 106 8.65 8.79 13.87
N MET A 107 7.66 7.91 13.73
CA MET A 107 7.87 6.47 13.61
C MET A 107 7.98 6.04 12.16
N VAL A 108 8.92 5.13 11.90
CA VAL A 108 9.00 4.31 10.70
C VAL A 108 8.64 2.88 11.06
N THR A 109 7.66 2.31 10.36
CA THR A 109 7.26 0.91 10.51
C THR A 109 7.22 0.21 9.17
N LEU A 110 7.35 -1.11 9.17
CA LEU A 110 7.07 -1.91 7.98
C LEU A 110 5.56 -1.86 7.68
N SER A 111 5.18 -1.61 6.43
CA SER A 111 3.79 -1.68 5.99
C SER A 111 3.41 -3.13 5.69
N THR A 112 2.13 -3.47 5.84
CA THR A 112 1.57 -4.73 5.34
C THR A 112 1.36 -4.70 3.83
N ASN A 113 1.39 -3.52 3.19
CA ASN A 113 1.17 -3.41 1.74
C ASN A 113 2.47 -3.72 0.98
N PRO A 114 2.40 -4.59 -0.05
CA PRO A 114 3.49 -4.73 -1.02
C PRO A 114 3.82 -3.40 -1.68
N ASP A 115 5.10 -3.20 -2.00
CA ASP A 115 5.64 -1.96 -2.55
C ASP A 115 4.88 -1.55 -3.82
N ALA A 116 4.74 -2.49 -4.76
CA ALA A 116 4.09 -2.29 -6.06
C ALA A 116 2.54 -2.37 -6.02
N ALA A 117 1.92 -2.73 -4.89
CA ALA A 117 0.48 -3.02 -4.85
C ALA A 117 -0.38 -1.79 -5.22
N PRO A 118 -1.32 -1.87 -6.17
CA PRO A 118 -2.26 -0.78 -6.38
C PRO A 118 -3.25 -0.66 -5.20
N GLU A 119 -3.80 0.54 -5.01
CA GLU A 119 -4.91 0.82 -4.11
C GLU A 119 -6.03 1.50 -4.92
N MET A 120 -7.29 1.20 -4.59
CA MET A 120 -8.45 1.73 -5.31
C MET A 120 -9.48 2.24 -4.30
N ASN A 121 -9.61 3.57 -4.21
CA ASN A 121 -10.65 4.22 -3.41
C ASN A 121 -11.88 4.50 -4.28
N VAL A 122 -13.04 4.04 -3.84
CA VAL A 122 -14.31 4.20 -4.56
C VAL A 122 -15.45 4.58 -3.60
N SER A 123 -16.47 5.25 -4.12
CA SER A 123 -17.72 5.49 -3.37
C SER A 123 -18.35 4.18 -2.90
N ASN A 124 -18.99 4.17 -1.74
CA ASN A 124 -19.64 2.96 -1.20
C ASN A 124 -20.56 2.26 -2.20
N SER A 125 -21.37 2.99 -2.98
CA SER A 125 -22.25 2.40 -3.99
C SER A 125 -21.49 1.55 -5.00
N ASN A 126 -20.38 2.07 -5.50
CA ASN A 126 -19.53 1.39 -6.48
C ASN A 126 -18.74 0.26 -5.81
N ALA A 127 -18.34 0.42 -4.55
CA ALA A 127 -17.69 -0.64 -3.79
C ALA A 127 -18.59 -1.87 -3.64
N TYR A 128 -19.84 -1.67 -3.20
CA TYR A 128 -20.81 -2.77 -3.09
C TYR A 128 -21.14 -3.39 -4.45
N ALA A 129 -21.20 -2.59 -5.51
CA ALA A 129 -21.38 -3.11 -6.86
C ALA A 129 -20.16 -3.96 -7.32
N ILE A 130 -18.93 -3.56 -6.96
CA ILE A 130 -17.72 -4.36 -7.20
C ILE A 130 -17.77 -5.67 -6.40
N LEU A 131 -18.16 -5.63 -5.12
CA LEU A 131 -18.28 -6.83 -4.29
C LEU A 131 -19.32 -7.80 -4.87
N ALA A 132 -20.50 -7.31 -5.25
CA ALA A 132 -21.53 -8.10 -5.93
C ALA A 132 -21.02 -8.70 -7.24
N MET A 133 -20.29 -7.92 -8.04
CA MET A 133 -19.70 -8.37 -9.30
C MET A 133 -18.72 -9.53 -9.08
N LEU A 134 -17.92 -9.49 -8.01
CA LEU A 134 -16.96 -10.52 -7.64
C LEU A 134 -17.57 -11.72 -6.89
N ASP A 135 -18.89 -11.72 -6.67
CA ASP A 135 -19.62 -12.71 -5.85
C ASP A 135 -19.19 -12.76 -4.38
N LEU A 136 -18.92 -11.58 -3.80
CA LEU A 136 -18.47 -11.44 -2.41
C LEU A 136 -19.57 -10.87 -1.53
N ASP A 137 -19.43 -11.11 -0.22
CA ASP A 137 -20.32 -10.52 0.79
C ASP A 137 -20.28 -8.98 0.72
N LEU A 138 -21.47 -8.37 0.82
CA LEU A 138 -21.67 -6.92 0.69
C LEU A 138 -21.39 -6.17 1.99
N ASP A 139 -20.37 -6.58 2.72
CA ASP A 139 -19.94 -5.93 3.95
C ASP A 139 -19.02 -4.74 3.64
N SER A 140 -19.05 -3.72 4.50
CA SER A 140 -18.20 -2.54 4.34
C SER A 140 -16.71 -2.83 4.55
N CYS A 141 -16.40 -3.97 5.17
CA CYS A 141 -15.04 -4.43 5.35
C CYS A 141 -14.95 -5.95 5.18
N GLY A 142 -13.81 -6.42 4.69
CA GLY A 142 -13.55 -7.84 4.54
C GLY A 142 -12.24 -8.13 3.84
N THR A 143 -11.99 -9.41 3.60
CA THR A 143 -10.77 -9.89 2.96
C THR A 143 -11.02 -11.15 2.15
N ILE A 144 -10.30 -11.29 1.04
CA ILE A 144 -10.19 -12.53 0.28
C ILE A 144 -8.74 -12.80 -0.12
N SER A 145 -8.37 -14.05 -0.38
CA SER A 145 -7.05 -14.34 -0.92
C SER A 145 -6.90 -13.81 -2.35
N ILE A 146 -5.66 -13.54 -2.77
CA ILE A 146 -5.40 -13.16 -4.17
C ILE A 146 -5.81 -14.28 -5.15
N GLU A 147 -5.72 -15.56 -4.75
CA GLU A 147 -6.18 -16.67 -5.61
C GLU A 147 -7.70 -16.67 -5.78
N GLN A 148 -8.46 -16.31 -4.73
CA GLN A 148 -9.91 -16.12 -4.83
C GLN A 148 -10.23 -14.95 -5.77
N LEU A 149 -9.52 -13.82 -5.66
CA LEU A 149 -9.71 -12.69 -6.57
C LEU A 149 -9.45 -13.10 -8.03
N ARG A 150 -8.37 -13.83 -8.30
CA ARG A 150 -8.06 -14.36 -9.64
C ARG A 150 -9.16 -15.30 -10.13
N GLY A 151 -9.67 -16.17 -9.26
CA GLY A 151 -10.79 -17.07 -9.55
C GLY A 151 -12.05 -16.31 -9.96
N SER A 152 -12.45 -15.31 -9.17
CA SER A 152 -13.63 -14.48 -9.46
C SER A 152 -13.47 -13.70 -10.77
N LEU A 153 -12.29 -13.14 -11.06
CA LEU A 153 -12.02 -12.41 -12.30
C LEU A 153 -11.99 -13.31 -13.54
N ALA A 154 -11.67 -14.60 -13.37
CA ALA A 154 -11.65 -15.58 -14.45
C ALA A 154 -13.01 -16.27 -14.67
N ASP A 155 -14.01 -16.01 -13.81
CA ASP A 155 -15.33 -16.61 -13.92
C ASP A 155 -16.02 -16.17 -15.23
N PRO A 156 -16.48 -17.11 -16.09
CA PRO A 156 -17.25 -16.77 -17.29
C PRO A 156 -18.50 -15.93 -17.03
N VAL A 157 -19.12 -16.05 -15.85
CA VAL A 157 -20.30 -15.27 -15.44
C VAL A 157 -19.96 -13.79 -15.25
N MET A 158 -18.69 -13.46 -15.00
CA MET A 158 -18.19 -12.10 -14.85
C MET A 158 -18.56 -11.21 -16.05
N ALA A 159 -18.47 -11.75 -17.27
CA ALA A 159 -18.85 -11.03 -18.48
C ALA A 159 -20.34 -10.64 -18.46
N SER A 160 -21.22 -11.57 -18.06
CA SER A 160 -22.66 -11.30 -17.95
C SER A 160 -22.99 -10.28 -16.86
N ARG A 161 -22.25 -10.27 -15.75
CA ARG A 161 -22.39 -9.26 -14.68
C ARG A 161 -21.95 -7.87 -15.15
N LEU A 162 -20.89 -7.79 -15.94
CA LEU A 162 -20.41 -6.54 -16.55
C LEU A 162 -21.37 -6.00 -17.62
N ASP A 163 -22.02 -6.89 -18.39
CA ASP A 163 -23.05 -6.47 -19.36
C ASP A 163 -24.27 -5.85 -18.66
N ALA A 164 -24.64 -6.35 -17.47
CA ALA A 164 -25.72 -5.78 -16.67
C ALA A 164 -25.36 -4.41 -16.07
N GLU A 165 -24.09 -4.21 -15.71
CA GLU A 165 -23.58 -2.96 -15.14
C GLU A 165 -22.30 -2.48 -15.88
N PRO A 166 -22.41 -1.94 -17.11
CA PRO A 166 -21.25 -1.58 -17.93
C PRO A 166 -20.34 -0.53 -17.27
N GLY A 167 -20.90 0.25 -16.35
CA GLY A 167 -20.17 1.22 -15.55
C GLY A 167 -19.06 0.60 -14.68
N LEU A 168 -19.14 -0.69 -14.35
CA LEU A 168 -18.14 -1.38 -13.53
C LEU A 168 -16.89 -1.79 -14.31
N ALA A 169 -16.97 -1.88 -15.64
CA ALA A 169 -15.84 -2.25 -16.50
C ALA A 169 -14.62 -1.32 -16.31
N ARG A 170 -14.85 -0.07 -15.88
CA ARG A 170 -13.79 0.90 -15.55
C ARG A 170 -12.86 0.46 -14.42
N TYR A 171 -13.33 -0.44 -13.54
CA TYR A 171 -12.57 -0.91 -12.36
C TYR A 171 -11.79 -2.19 -12.63
N LEU A 172 -12.10 -2.92 -13.72
CA LEU A 172 -11.40 -4.15 -14.10
C LEU A 172 -9.88 -3.98 -14.26
N PRO A 173 -9.36 -2.91 -14.88
CA PRO A 173 -7.91 -2.74 -14.99
C PRO A 173 -7.23 -2.72 -13.62
N ALA A 174 -7.80 -2.01 -12.63
CA ALA A 174 -7.26 -1.94 -11.29
C ALA A 174 -7.34 -3.29 -10.55
N LEU A 175 -8.47 -3.99 -10.67
CA LEU A 175 -8.65 -5.33 -10.08
C LEU A 175 -7.70 -6.36 -10.70
N ASN A 176 -7.48 -6.31 -12.02
CA ASN A 176 -6.51 -7.16 -12.70
C ASN A 176 -5.08 -6.83 -12.27
N GLN A 177 -4.74 -5.55 -12.08
CA GLN A 177 -3.44 -5.16 -11.53
C GLN A 177 -3.25 -5.69 -10.10
N MET A 178 -4.28 -5.59 -9.25
CA MET A 178 -4.30 -6.17 -7.91
C MET A 178 -4.06 -7.68 -7.94
N ALA A 179 -4.77 -8.40 -8.81
CA ALA A 179 -4.65 -9.84 -8.97
C ALA A 179 -3.29 -10.28 -9.56
N ALA A 180 -2.65 -9.43 -10.36
CA ALA A 180 -1.36 -9.70 -10.99
C ALA A 180 -0.17 -9.56 -10.01
N ILE A 181 -0.35 -8.93 -8.85
CA ILE A 181 0.71 -8.83 -7.84
C ILE A 181 1.06 -10.22 -7.35
N THR A 182 2.37 -10.46 -7.26
CA THR A 182 2.95 -11.64 -6.65
C THR A 182 3.92 -11.21 -5.55
N SER A 183 4.03 -12.03 -4.52
CA SER A 183 5.07 -11.88 -3.50
C SER A 183 5.84 -13.20 -3.43
N PRO A 184 7.18 -13.16 -3.51
CA PRO A 184 8.00 -14.36 -3.42
C PRO A 184 8.04 -14.92 -1.99
N SER A 185 7.74 -14.10 -0.98
CA SER A 185 7.95 -14.42 0.43
C SER A 185 6.67 -14.74 1.18
N CYS A 186 5.49 -14.29 0.73
CA CYS A 186 4.28 -14.34 1.53
C CYS A 186 2.99 -14.49 0.70
N ALA A 187 1.95 -15.03 1.35
CA ALA A 187 0.61 -15.09 0.79
C ALA A 187 -0.03 -13.70 0.80
N LEU A 188 -0.69 -13.33 -0.30
CA LEU A 188 -1.32 -12.02 -0.46
C LEU A 188 -2.84 -12.12 -0.37
N ARG A 189 -3.45 -11.06 0.16
CA ARG A 189 -4.90 -10.91 0.28
C ARG A 189 -5.35 -9.53 -0.21
N MET A 190 -6.53 -9.48 -0.82
CA MET A 190 -7.22 -8.22 -1.07
C MET A 190 -8.08 -7.90 0.14
N VAL A 191 -7.92 -6.70 0.69
CA VAL A 191 -8.67 -6.18 1.83
C VAL A 191 -9.47 -4.97 1.37
N TRP A 192 -10.68 -4.82 1.91
CA TRP A 192 -11.46 -3.59 1.76
C TRP A 192 -11.92 -3.07 3.13
N SER A 193 -11.89 -1.74 3.27
CA SER A 193 -12.31 -0.99 4.47
C SER A 193 -12.46 0.49 4.16
#